data_AF-A0A7K4HGB0-F1
#
_entry.id   AF-A0A7K4HGB0-F1
#
_cell.length_a   1.000
_cell.length_b   1.000
_cell.length_c   1.000
_cell.angle_alpha   90.00
_cell.angle_beta   90.00
_cell.angle_gamma   90.00
#
_symmetry.space_group_name_H-M   'P 1'
#
loop_
_entity.id
_entity.type
_entity.pdbx_description
1 polymer ?
#
loop_
_entity_poly.entity_id
_entity_poly.type
_entity_poly.pdbx_seq_one_letter_code
_entity_poly.pdbx_strand_id
1 'polypeptide(L)'
;MSRLLKKKTAYIIIGLSIVCLILGPFFGFLLDKMTIYERKPEIIQEDSSSGLTKAFAQSITLSKDQKLIVEISEFYPNASVTIKIIAKSVYDRAHSLNSTPSGITGLQFVYSEFGWGSSPAGSTTGTSSLTLPSSGIYFYLEFMGDRVGDSLISWPGDYYVIVYGSNSGPSSVTAVPFDITIKVDGPGEMLNNLLILVGALILIVYVMAALVSVLKANYLRG
;
A
#
# COMPACT_ATOMS: atom_id res chain seq x y z
N MET A 1 -2.94 15.94 -49.57
CA MET A 1 -2.08 15.19 -48.63
C MET A 1 -1.63 13.88 -49.29
N SER A 2 -0.32 13.65 -49.46
CA SER A 2 0.18 12.51 -50.26
C SER A 2 -0.14 11.15 -49.61
N ARG A 3 -0.30 10.11 -50.43
CA ARG A 3 -0.63 8.73 -49.99
C ARG A 3 0.40 8.16 -48.99
N LEU A 4 1.63 8.66 -49.06
CA LEU A 4 2.75 8.33 -48.20
C LEU A 4 2.62 8.96 -46.80
N LEU A 5 2.15 10.21 -46.71
CA LEU A 5 1.85 10.88 -45.44
C LEU A 5 0.73 10.16 -44.68
N LYS A 6 -0.33 9.72 -45.36
CA LYS A 6 -1.43 8.96 -44.72
C LYS A 6 -0.97 7.63 -44.11
N LYS A 7 -0.06 6.90 -44.77
CA LYS A 7 0.50 5.64 -44.24
C LYS A 7 1.38 5.89 -43.01
N LYS A 8 2.26 6.89 -43.04
CA LYS A 8 3.10 7.23 -41.88
C LYS A 8 2.27 7.62 -40.66
N THR A 9 1.24 8.45 -40.83
CA THR A 9 0.35 8.85 -39.74
C THR A 9 -0.43 7.65 -39.17
N ALA A 10 -0.89 6.72 -40.02
CA ALA A 10 -1.54 5.49 -39.56
C ALA A 10 -0.64 4.62 -38.68
N TYR A 11 0.63 4.41 -39.08
CA TYR A 11 1.58 3.64 -38.27
C TYR A 11 1.88 4.29 -36.92
N ILE A 12 1.95 5.62 -36.87
CA ILE A 12 2.16 6.35 -35.62
C ILE A 12 0.97 6.17 -34.67
N ILE A 13 -0.28 6.29 -35.17
CA ILE A 13 -1.49 6.13 -34.36
C ILE A 13 -1.61 4.70 -33.81
N ILE A 14 -1.41 3.70 -34.67
CA ILE A 14 -1.45 2.29 -34.25
C ILE A 14 -0.30 2.00 -33.26
N GLY A 15 0.90 2.51 -33.53
CA GLY A 15 2.04 2.37 -32.65
C GLY A 15 1.78 2.95 -31.26
N LEU A 16 1.20 4.15 -31.17
CA LEU A 16 0.87 4.79 -29.89
C LEU A 16 -0.15 3.96 -29.10
N SER A 17 -1.18 3.42 -29.77
CA SER A 17 -2.16 2.56 -29.11
C SER A 17 -1.51 1.29 -28.54
N ILE A 18 -0.69 0.60 -29.33
CA ILE A 18 0.01 -0.61 -28.87
C ILE A 18 0.91 -0.30 -27.68
N VAL A 19 1.62 0.84 -27.72
CA VAL A 19 2.44 1.30 -26.60
C VAL A 19 1.58 1.52 -25.35
N CYS A 20 0.43 2.18 -25.44
CA CYS A 20 -0.48 2.35 -24.30
C CYS A 20 -0.99 1.00 -23.76
N LEU A 21 -1.34 0.06 -24.63
CA LEU A 21 -1.85 -1.27 -24.25
C LEU A 21 -0.78 -2.14 -23.58
N ILE A 22 0.50 -1.98 -23.93
CA ILE A 22 1.62 -2.71 -23.31
C ILE A 22 2.05 -2.03 -22.01
N LEU A 23 2.17 -0.69 -22.02
CA LEU A 23 2.63 0.06 -20.86
C LEU A 23 1.60 0.08 -19.72
N GLY A 24 0.30 -0.03 -20.02
CA GLY A 24 -0.77 -0.09 -19.03
C GLY A 24 -0.55 -1.18 -17.98
N PRO A 25 -0.50 -2.47 -18.38
CA PRO A 25 -0.22 -3.58 -17.46
C PRO A 25 1.13 -3.43 -16.75
N PHE A 26 2.16 -2.96 -17.45
CA PHE A 26 3.51 -2.81 -16.88
C PHE A 26 3.54 -1.78 -15.75
N PHE A 27 3.05 -0.56 -15.99
CA PHE A 27 2.96 0.47 -14.95
C PHE A 27 1.94 0.12 -13.89
N GLY A 28 0.86 -0.59 -14.26
CA GLY A 28 -0.13 -1.08 -13.32
C GLY A 28 0.48 -1.99 -12.26
N PHE A 29 1.25 -2.98 -12.69
CA PHE A 29 1.96 -3.88 -11.79
C PHE A 29 3.02 -3.14 -10.97
N LEU A 30 3.82 -2.29 -11.62
CA LEU A 30 4.95 -1.62 -10.97
C LEU A 30 4.50 -0.59 -9.90
N LEU A 31 3.31 -0.02 -10.06
CA LEU A 31 2.75 1.00 -9.17
C LEU A 31 1.56 0.48 -8.34
N ASP A 32 1.37 -0.84 -8.27
CA ASP A 32 0.26 -1.43 -7.50
C ASP A 32 0.41 -1.17 -6.00
N LYS A 33 1.64 -1.17 -5.48
CA LYS A 33 1.98 -0.86 -4.09
C LYS A 33 3.10 0.16 -4.05
N MET A 34 2.94 1.18 -3.22
CA MET A 34 3.97 2.17 -2.95
C MET A 34 4.51 1.96 -1.54
N THR A 35 5.81 1.71 -1.42
CA THR A 35 6.51 1.70 -0.14
C THR A 35 6.62 3.13 0.37
N ILE A 36 5.93 3.44 1.47
CA ILE A 36 6.00 4.74 2.15
C ILE A 36 7.20 4.76 3.10
N TYR A 37 7.48 3.62 3.72
CA TYR A 37 8.57 3.47 4.66
C TYR A 37 9.18 2.10 4.53
N GLU A 38 10.50 2.04 4.41
CA GLU A 38 11.26 0.79 4.48
C GLU A 38 12.56 1.08 5.22
N ARG A 39 12.69 0.50 6.42
CA ARG A 39 13.94 0.58 7.17
C ARG A 39 14.24 -0.76 7.82
N LYS A 40 15.51 -1.16 7.67
CA LYS A 40 16.13 -2.25 8.39
C LYS A 40 17.38 -1.70 9.10
N PRO A 41 17.63 -1.92 10.39
CA PRO A 41 16.74 -2.13 11.55
C PRO A 41 16.41 -0.81 12.28
N GLU A 42 15.21 -0.72 12.86
CA GLU A 42 14.80 0.36 13.78
C GLU A 42 15.02 -0.05 15.23
N ILE A 43 15.44 0.89 16.09
CA ILE A 43 15.65 0.62 17.52
C ILE A 43 14.47 1.17 18.31
N ILE A 44 13.75 0.29 19.00
CA ILE A 44 12.80 0.70 20.04
C ILE A 44 13.61 1.21 21.23
N GLN A 45 13.35 2.45 21.63
CA GLN A 45 13.87 2.99 22.89
C GLN A 45 13.09 2.35 24.05
N GLU A 46 13.77 1.85 25.09
CA GLU A 46 13.15 1.15 26.23
C GLU A 46 12.01 1.94 26.91
N ASP A 47 12.11 3.27 26.90
CA ASP A 47 11.11 4.16 27.48
C ASP A 47 9.86 4.38 26.60
N SER A 48 9.82 3.83 25.38
CA SER A 48 8.68 3.93 24.47
C SER A 48 7.39 3.33 25.05
N SER A 49 7.50 2.43 26.02
CA SER A 49 6.35 1.85 26.74
C SER A 49 5.65 2.85 27.67
N SER A 50 6.35 3.91 28.10
CA SER A 50 5.87 4.88 29.10
C SER A 50 5.39 6.20 28.50
N GLY A 51 5.84 6.54 27.29
CA GLY A 51 5.48 7.79 26.61
C GLY A 51 5.60 7.71 25.09
N LEU A 52 4.65 8.37 24.40
CA LEU A 52 4.54 8.36 22.94
C LEU A 52 5.70 9.07 22.23
N THR A 53 6.38 10.02 22.87
CA THR A 53 7.46 10.80 22.22
C THR A 53 8.71 9.97 21.91
N LYS A 54 8.84 8.80 22.56
CA LYS A 54 9.95 7.86 22.34
C LYS A 54 9.53 6.61 21.56
N ALA A 55 8.24 6.46 21.26
CA ALA A 55 7.74 5.40 20.40
C ALA A 55 8.06 5.72 18.94
N PHE A 56 8.32 4.69 18.14
CA PHE A 56 8.37 4.86 16.69
C PHE A 56 6.97 5.23 16.20
N ALA A 57 6.88 6.21 15.31
CA ALA A 57 5.62 6.67 14.76
C ALA A 57 5.84 7.13 13.31
N GLN A 58 5.10 6.52 12.39
CA GLN A 58 5.10 6.90 10.98
C GLN A 58 3.71 7.38 10.57
N SER A 59 3.62 8.61 10.05
CA SER A 59 2.38 9.17 9.52
C SER A 59 2.08 8.59 8.14
N ILE A 60 0.81 8.28 7.89
CA ILE A 60 0.28 7.75 6.63
C ILE A 60 -1.04 8.45 6.34
N THR A 61 -1.30 8.75 5.07
CA THR A 61 -2.60 9.23 4.60
C THR A 61 -3.21 8.14 3.71
N LEU A 62 -4.46 7.75 3.99
CA LEU A 62 -5.24 6.82 3.18
C LEU A 62 -6.32 7.58 2.42
N SER A 63 -6.33 7.42 1.10
CA SER A 63 -7.43 7.82 0.23
C SER A 63 -8.52 6.75 0.20
N LYS A 64 -9.65 7.08 -0.41
CA LYS A 64 -10.76 6.14 -0.56
C LYS A 64 -10.27 4.87 -1.28
N ASP A 65 -10.69 3.74 -0.76
CA ASP A 65 -10.40 2.38 -1.23
C ASP A 65 -8.91 2.00 -1.21
N GLN A 66 -8.04 2.79 -0.54
CA GLN A 66 -6.64 2.42 -0.33
C GLN A 66 -6.47 1.55 0.93
N LYS A 67 -5.65 0.52 0.79
CA LYS A 67 -5.17 -0.32 1.89
C LYS A 67 -3.76 0.05 2.31
N LEU A 68 -3.56 0.14 3.62
CA LEU A 68 -2.27 0.12 4.31
C LEU A 68 -1.85 -1.33 4.56
N ILE A 69 -0.60 -1.62 4.24
CA ILE A 69 0.07 -2.89 4.51
C ILE A 69 1.28 -2.60 5.41
N VAL A 70 1.34 -3.27 6.56
CA VAL A 70 2.50 -3.20 7.46
C VAL A 70 3.10 -4.59 7.58
N GLU A 71 4.37 -4.69 7.22
CA GLU A 71 5.19 -5.89 7.35
C GLU A 71 6.18 -5.65 8.48
N ILE A 72 6.17 -6.51 9.49
CA ILE A 72 7.11 -6.43 10.61
C ILE A 72 7.80 -7.76 10.82
N SER A 73 9.11 -7.72 11.08
CA SER A 73 9.92 -8.91 11.31
C SER A 73 11.06 -8.71 12.28
N GLU A 74 11.57 -9.85 12.75
CA GLU A 74 12.73 -10.00 13.62
C GLU A 74 12.52 -9.58 15.07
N PHE A 75 13.06 -10.41 15.97
CA PHE A 75 12.94 -10.20 17.41
C PHE A 75 14.05 -10.92 18.17
N TYR A 76 14.47 -10.32 19.30
CA TYR A 76 15.48 -10.84 20.23
C TYR A 76 14.83 -11.38 21.50
N PRO A 77 15.20 -12.58 22.00
CA PRO A 77 14.66 -13.09 23.26
C PRO A 77 14.80 -12.04 24.37
N ASN A 78 13.71 -11.80 25.11
CA ASN A 78 13.54 -10.82 26.21
C ASN A 78 13.02 -9.41 25.87
N ALA A 79 12.49 -9.14 24.68
CA ALA A 79 11.76 -7.91 24.41
C ALA A 79 10.23 -8.10 24.21
N SER A 80 9.50 -7.03 23.96
CA SER A 80 8.15 -7.08 23.41
C SER A 80 8.02 -5.97 22.40
N VAL A 81 7.36 -6.24 21.28
CA VAL A 81 7.06 -5.24 20.26
C VAL A 81 5.56 -5.22 20.07
N THR A 82 4.97 -4.04 20.19
CA THR A 82 3.53 -3.83 20.01
C THR A 82 3.30 -2.80 18.93
N ILE A 83 2.43 -3.15 17.99
CA ILE A 83 1.98 -2.25 16.93
C ILE A 83 0.55 -1.79 17.23
N LYS A 84 0.32 -0.49 17.05
CA LYS A 84 -1.02 0.11 16.99
C LYS A 84 -1.13 1.04 15.79
N ILE A 85 -2.32 1.12 15.22
CA ILE A 85 -2.68 2.12 14.22
C ILE A 85 -3.70 3.06 14.86
N ILE A 86 -3.48 4.37 14.81
CA ILE A 86 -4.41 5.35 15.38
C ILE A 86 -4.64 6.51 14.42
N ALA A 87 -5.80 7.18 14.55
CA ALA A 87 -6.06 8.41 13.82
C ALA A 87 -5.10 9.53 14.27
N LYS A 88 -4.73 10.42 13.34
CA LYS A 88 -3.85 11.57 13.60
C LYS A 88 -4.31 12.42 14.79
N SER A 89 -5.60 12.69 14.91
CA SER A 89 -6.15 13.48 16.03
C SER A 89 -5.91 12.84 17.40
N VAL A 90 -5.90 11.50 17.47
CA VAL A 90 -5.60 10.75 18.69
C VAL A 90 -4.10 10.78 18.95
N TYR A 91 -3.27 10.61 17.90
CA TYR A 91 -1.82 10.70 18.00
C TYR A 91 -1.37 12.07 18.50
N ASP A 92 -1.78 13.15 17.84
CA ASP A 92 -1.36 14.52 18.17
C ASP A 92 -1.66 14.86 19.64
N ARG A 93 -2.87 14.51 20.10
CA ARG A 93 -3.26 14.71 21.51
C ARG A 93 -2.38 13.89 22.45
N ALA A 94 -2.25 12.59 22.20
CA ALA A 94 -1.47 11.73 23.08
C ALA A 94 0.03 12.05 23.08
N HIS A 95 0.58 12.45 21.93
CA HIS A 95 1.96 12.91 21.78
C HIS A 95 2.18 14.20 22.56
N SER A 96 1.28 15.18 22.47
CA SER A 96 1.37 16.45 23.21
C SER A 96 1.36 16.26 24.74
N LEU A 97 0.66 15.22 25.20
CA LEU A 97 0.59 14.84 26.61
C LEU A 97 1.67 13.83 27.01
N ASN A 98 2.52 13.40 26.08
CA ASN A 98 3.43 12.26 26.20
C ASN A 98 2.78 11.05 26.90
N SER A 99 1.53 10.76 26.55
CA SER A 99 0.74 9.70 27.19
C SER A 99 1.32 8.32 26.89
N THR A 100 1.07 7.39 27.81
CA THR A 100 1.49 6.00 27.67
C THR A 100 0.78 5.34 26.47
N PRO A 101 1.50 4.78 25.48
CA PRO A 101 0.89 4.16 24.31
C PRO A 101 -0.01 2.97 24.63
N SER A 102 0.23 2.25 25.73
CA SER A 102 -0.63 1.16 26.19
C SER A 102 -2.04 1.63 26.56
N GLY A 103 -2.18 2.88 27.04
CA GLY A 103 -3.47 3.49 27.40
C GLY A 103 -4.27 4.05 26.22
N ILE A 104 -3.74 3.99 24.99
CA ILE A 104 -4.42 4.45 23.78
C ILE A 104 -5.02 3.26 23.06
N THR A 105 -6.33 3.23 22.84
CA THR A 105 -6.97 2.18 22.02
C THR A 105 -6.61 2.38 20.55
N GLY A 106 -6.12 1.32 19.91
CA GLY A 106 -5.86 1.32 18.46
C GLY A 106 -7.14 1.19 17.64
N LEU A 107 -7.07 1.59 16.38
CA LEU A 107 -8.09 1.28 15.38
C LEU A 107 -8.00 -0.19 14.98
N GLN A 108 -9.10 -0.70 14.45
CA GLN A 108 -9.20 -2.10 14.10
C GLN A 108 -8.50 -2.40 12.78
N PHE A 109 -7.66 -3.43 12.76
CA PHE A 109 -6.95 -3.95 11.60
C PHE A 109 -7.03 -5.47 11.58
N VAL A 110 -6.60 -6.08 10.49
CA VAL A 110 -6.51 -7.54 10.36
C VAL A 110 -5.03 -7.92 10.21
N TYR A 111 -4.58 -9.01 10.83
CA TYR A 111 -3.23 -9.55 10.63
C TYR A 111 -3.17 -11.07 10.34
N SER A 112 -2.09 -11.49 9.66
CA SER A 112 -1.69 -12.89 9.48
C SER A 112 -0.25 -13.13 9.89
N GLU A 113 0.00 -14.31 10.43
CA GLU A 113 1.32 -14.84 10.73
C GLU A 113 1.89 -15.55 9.50
N PHE A 114 3.19 -15.41 9.27
CA PHE A 114 3.89 -16.19 8.25
C PHE A 114 3.97 -17.67 8.64
N GLY A 115 3.39 -18.54 7.80
CA GLY A 115 3.57 -19.99 7.87
C GLY A 115 4.69 -20.47 6.94
N TRP A 116 5.57 -21.36 7.42
CA TRP A 116 6.58 -22.00 6.58
C TRP A 116 5.95 -22.74 5.40
N GLY A 117 6.36 -22.41 4.18
CA GLY A 117 5.86 -23.03 2.95
C GLY A 117 4.52 -22.47 2.45
N SER A 118 3.98 -21.43 3.08
CA SER A 118 2.79 -20.70 2.62
C SER A 118 3.12 -19.22 2.39
N SER A 119 2.65 -18.65 1.28
CA SER A 119 2.59 -17.19 1.15
C SER A 119 1.72 -16.65 2.29
N PRO A 120 2.04 -15.47 2.87
CA PRO A 120 1.12 -14.79 3.78
C PRO A 120 -0.25 -14.73 3.12
N ALA A 121 -1.21 -15.47 3.68
CA ALA A 121 -2.58 -15.39 3.21
C ALA A 121 -3.17 -14.05 3.67
N GLY A 122 -4.08 -13.48 2.88
CA GLY A 122 -4.90 -12.35 3.30
C GLY A 122 -5.47 -12.63 4.69
N SER A 123 -5.24 -11.70 5.59
CA SER A 123 -5.44 -11.88 7.02
C SER A 123 -6.89 -12.24 7.39
N THR A 124 -7.07 -13.10 8.39
CA THR A 124 -8.40 -13.51 8.90
C THR A 124 -8.60 -13.23 10.40
N THR A 125 -7.69 -12.51 11.07
CA THR A 125 -7.85 -12.18 12.51
C THR A 125 -7.90 -10.68 12.73
N GLY A 126 -9.05 -10.18 13.14
CA GLY A 126 -9.23 -8.78 13.52
C GLY A 126 -8.72 -8.46 14.93
N THR A 127 -7.94 -7.38 15.08
CA THR A 127 -7.50 -6.84 16.38
C THR A 127 -7.40 -5.31 16.35
N SER A 128 -7.16 -4.68 17.49
CA SER A 128 -6.83 -3.24 17.60
C SER A 128 -5.38 -2.99 18.04
N SER A 129 -4.66 -4.05 18.37
CA SER A 129 -3.27 -4.03 18.80
C SER A 129 -2.69 -5.42 18.59
N LEU A 130 -1.43 -5.50 18.17
CA LEU A 130 -0.72 -6.76 18.00
C LEU A 130 0.59 -6.69 18.77
N THR A 131 0.74 -7.54 19.77
CA THR A 131 2.01 -7.76 20.45
C THR A 131 2.65 -9.01 19.88
N LEU A 132 3.87 -8.88 19.35
CA LEU A 132 4.56 -9.99 18.71
C LEU A 132 5.02 -11.01 19.76
N PRO A 133 4.86 -12.33 19.51
CA PRO A 133 5.38 -13.40 20.35
C PRO A 133 6.92 -13.40 20.38
N SER A 134 7.49 -14.00 21.42
CA SER A 134 8.94 -13.98 21.71
C SER A 134 9.80 -14.89 20.82
N SER A 135 9.21 -15.58 19.85
CA SER A 135 9.90 -16.45 18.88
C SER A 135 9.77 -15.84 17.49
N GLY A 136 10.90 -15.62 16.81
CA GLY A 136 11.00 -14.88 15.55
C GLY A 136 9.93 -15.27 14.52
N ILE A 137 8.94 -14.40 14.38
CA ILE A 137 7.80 -14.56 13.48
C ILE A 137 7.66 -13.27 12.67
N TYR A 138 7.32 -13.44 11.39
CA TYR A 138 6.98 -12.36 10.48
C TYR A 138 5.46 -12.16 10.50
N PHE A 139 5.02 -10.92 10.67
CA PHE A 139 3.60 -10.57 10.60
C PHE A 139 3.31 -9.65 9.43
N TYR A 140 2.14 -9.89 8.84
CA TYR A 140 1.57 -9.09 7.77
C TYR A 140 0.24 -8.51 8.25
N LEU A 141 0.16 -7.18 8.35
CA LEU A 141 -1.02 -6.45 8.81
C LEU A 141 -1.66 -5.69 7.65
N GLU A 142 -2.98 -5.71 7.57
CA GLU A 142 -3.76 -4.92 6.63
C GLU A 142 -4.75 -3.99 7.36
N PHE A 143 -4.86 -2.76 6.87
CA PHE A 143 -5.74 -1.74 7.43
C PHE A 143 -6.30 -0.84 6.33
N MET A 144 -7.60 -0.53 6.39
CA MET A 144 -8.23 0.42 5.45
C MET A 144 -8.95 1.56 6.18
N GLY A 145 -8.77 1.68 7.49
CA GLY A 145 -9.45 2.67 8.31
C GLY A 145 -10.37 2.07 9.38
N ASP A 146 -11.10 1.00 9.04
CA ASP A 146 -11.92 0.21 9.98
C ASP A 146 -12.15 -1.23 9.47
N ARG A 147 -12.89 -2.05 10.23
CA ARG A 147 -13.35 -3.39 9.82
C ARG A 147 -14.74 -3.73 10.32
N VAL A 148 -15.40 -4.68 9.66
CA VAL A 148 -16.56 -5.43 10.20
C VAL A 148 -16.26 -6.91 10.08
N GLY A 149 -16.16 -7.60 11.22
CA GLY A 149 -15.61 -8.95 11.26
C GLY A 149 -14.18 -8.93 10.71
N ASP A 150 -13.88 -9.81 9.75
CA ASP A 150 -12.57 -9.87 9.10
C ASP A 150 -12.52 -9.08 7.78
N SER A 151 -13.59 -8.35 7.44
CA SER A 151 -13.65 -7.52 6.23
C SER A 151 -13.20 -6.09 6.52
N LEU A 152 -12.21 -5.62 5.76
CA LEU A 152 -11.73 -4.24 5.83
C LEU A 152 -12.73 -3.26 5.21
N ILE A 153 -12.90 -2.12 5.87
CA ILE A 153 -13.77 -1.04 5.42
C ILE A 153 -12.89 0.17 5.11
N SER A 154 -13.07 0.73 3.91
CA SER A 154 -12.40 1.97 3.55
C SER A 154 -12.95 3.13 4.38
N TRP A 155 -12.10 3.65 5.25
CA TRP A 155 -12.26 4.93 5.92
C TRP A 155 -11.02 5.76 5.61
N PRO A 156 -11.10 6.70 4.65
CA PRO A 156 -9.98 7.56 4.32
C PRO A 156 -9.67 8.57 5.43
N GLY A 157 -8.40 8.95 5.56
CA GLY A 157 -7.94 9.88 6.58
C GLY A 157 -6.44 9.79 6.86
N ASP A 158 -6.00 10.57 7.84
CA ASP A 158 -4.62 10.57 8.33
C ASP A 158 -4.47 9.69 9.56
N TYR A 159 -3.47 8.82 9.52
CA TYR A 159 -3.19 7.81 10.52
C TYR A 159 -1.72 7.78 10.92
N TYR A 160 -1.45 7.18 12.06
CA TYR A 160 -0.10 6.85 12.51
C TYR A 160 0.01 5.36 12.79
N VAL A 161 1.04 4.74 12.23
CA VAL A 161 1.53 3.43 12.67
C VAL A 161 2.52 3.69 13.80
N ILE A 162 2.19 3.16 14.98
CA ILE A 162 2.99 3.31 16.18
C ILE A 162 3.56 1.96 16.56
N VAL A 163 4.86 1.93 16.79
CA VAL A 163 5.57 0.76 17.31
C VAL A 163 6.24 1.15 18.61
N TYR A 164 5.92 0.41 19.66
CA TYR A 164 6.52 0.58 20.98
C TYR A 164 6.77 -0.78 21.61
N GLY A 165 7.60 -0.81 22.64
CA GLY A 165 8.01 -2.07 23.22
C GLY A 165 8.58 -1.93 24.61
N SER A 166 8.87 -3.08 25.20
CA SER A 166 9.59 -3.19 26.46
C SER A 166 10.75 -4.16 26.29
N ASN A 167 11.76 -4.02 27.13
CA ASN A 167 12.87 -4.95 27.19
C ASN A 167 13.01 -5.45 28.63
N SER A 168 12.94 -6.77 28.81
CA SER A 168 13.15 -7.47 30.07
C SER A 168 14.53 -8.14 30.15
N GLY A 169 15.42 -7.83 29.20
CA GLY A 169 16.82 -8.25 29.22
C GLY A 169 17.67 -7.50 30.26
N PRO A 170 18.96 -7.85 30.41
CA PRO A 170 19.87 -7.13 31.28
C PRO A 170 19.99 -5.65 30.86
N SER A 171 20.18 -4.73 31.80
CA SER A 171 20.28 -3.27 31.55
C SER A 171 21.43 -2.85 30.62
N SER A 172 22.33 -3.76 30.25
CA SER A 172 23.37 -3.57 29.24
C SER A 172 22.88 -3.79 27.80
N VAL A 173 21.72 -4.41 27.63
CA VAL A 173 21.04 -4.61 26.35
C VAL A 173 19.92 -3.60 26.32
N THR A 174 20.10 -2.46 25.66
CA THR A 174 19.11 -1.36 25.65
C THR A 174 18.47 -1.14 24.28
N ALA A 175 18.91 -1.88 23.27
CA ALA A 175 18.43 -1.75 21.90
C ALA A 175 17.59 -2.99 21.55
N VAL A 176 16.30 -2.77 21.33
CA VAL A 176 15.41 -3.78 20.75
C VAL A 176 15.22 -3.42 19.27
N PRO A 177 15.96 -4.05 18.36
CA PRO A 177 15.78 -3.80 16.94
C PRO A 177 14.54 -4.52 16.40
N PHE A 178 13.91 -3.91 15.40
CA PHE A 178 12.85 -4.52 14.59
C PHE A 178 12.97 -4.02 13.14
N ASP A 179 12.54 -4.84 12.20
CA ASP A 179 12.42 -4.45 10.81
C ASP A 179 10.96 -4.13 10.51
N ILE A 180 10.71 -2.97 9.91
CA ILE A 180 9.36 -2.56 9.49
C ILE A 180 9.35 -2.04 8.06
N THR A 181 8.36 -2.51 7.30
CA THR A 181 8.03 -1.96 5.99
C THR A 181 6.56 -1.57 5.98
N ILE A 182 6.29 -0.37 5.50
CA ILE A 182 4.94 0.22 5.41
C ILE A 182 4.68 0.55 3.96
N LYS A 183 3.64 -0.06 3.40
CA LYS A 183 3.21 0.09 2.01
C LYS A 183 1.76 0.55 1.97
N VAL A 184 1.39 1.28 0.93
CA VAL A 184 -0.01 1.63 0.64
C VAL A 184 -0.32 1.28 -0.80
N ASP A 185 -1.57 0.94 -1.09
CA ASP A 185 -2.06 0.77 -2.45
C ASP A 185 -1.71 1.98 -3.32
N GLY A 186 -0.97 1.74 -4.39
CA GLY A 186 -0.59 2.76 -5.34
C GLY A 186 -1.65 2.97 -6.42
N PRO A 187 -1.41 3.93 -7.33
CA PRO A 187 -2.33 4.23 -8.42
C PRO A 187 -2.26 3.18 -9.56
N GLY A 188 -1.56 2.07 -9.38
CA GLY A 188 -1.29 1.07 -10.41
C GLY A 188 -2.54 0.59 -11.13
N GLU A 189 -3.57 0.13 -10.40
CA GLU A 189 -4.82 -0.33 -11.02
C GLU A 189 -5.51 0.78 -11.83
N MET A 190 -5.57 2.00 -11.29
CA MET A 190 -6.13 3.15 -11.99
C MET A 190 -5.36 3.46 -13.28
N LEU A 191 -4.03 3.47 -13.22
CA LEU A 191 -3.16 3.75 -14.37
C LEU A 191 -3.26 2.66 -15.44
N ASN A 192 -3.34 1.39 -15.02
CA ASN A 192 -3.56 0.27 -15.91
C ASN A 192 -4.87 0.45 -16.70
N ASN A 193 -5.97 0.65 -15.98
CA ASN A 193 -7.30 0.80 -16.56
C ASN A 193 -7.36 2.01 -17.50
N LEU A 194 -6.74 3.14 -17.10
CA LEU A 194 -6.68 4.34 -17.91
C LEU A 194 -5.90 4.14 -19.21
N LEU A 195 -4.70 3.55 -19.14
CA LEU A 195 -3.85 3.34 -20.30
C LEU A 195 -4.44 2.32 -21.28
N ILE A 196 -5.05 1.23 -20.76
CA ILE A 196 -5.79 0.28 -21.58
C ILE A 196 -6.96 0.97 -22.28
N LEU A 197 -7.76 1.75 -21.54
CA LEU A 197 -8.91 2.46 -22.09
C LEU A 197 -8.49 3.43 -23.20
N VAL A 198 -7.46 4.23 -22.99
CA VAL A 198 -6.94 5.17 -23.99
C VAL A 198 -6.42 4.42 -25.23
N GLY A 199 -5.64 3.34 -25.03
CA GLY A 199 -5.13 2.51 -26.11
C GLY A 199 -6.26 1.91 -26.96
N ALA A 200 -7.29 1.36 -26.31
CA ALA A 200 -8.46 0.78 -26.97
C ALA A 200 -9.28 1.85 -27.72
N LEU A 201 -9.49 3.02 -27.13
CA LEU A 201 -10.26 4.11 -27.73
C LEU A 201 -9.59 4.63 -29.01
N ILE A 202 -8.25 4.76 -29.00
CA ILE A 202 -7.48 5.13 -30.20
C ILE A 202 -7.71 4.12 -31.34
N LEU A 203 -7.72 2.82 -31.06
CA LEU A 203 -7.97 1.79 -32.08
C LEU A 203 -9.39 1.88 -32.63
N ILE A 204 -10.39 2.00 -31.75
CA ILE A 204 -11.80 2.06 -32.15
C ILE A 204 -12.04 3.28 -33.06
N VAL A 205 -11.58 4.46 -32.65
CA VAL A 205 -11.73 5.69 -33.45
C VAL A 205 -11.02 5.56 -34.79
N TYR A 206 -9.81 4.99 -34.81
CA TYR A 206 -9.07 4.78 -36.05
C TYR A 206 -9.78 3.80 -37.00
N VAL A 207 -10.28 2.68 -36.49
CA VAL A 207 -11.02 1.67 -37.27
C VAL A 207 -12.31 2.27 -37.84
N MET A 208 -13.06 3.03 -37.03
CA MET A 208 -14.28 3.72 -37.49
C MET A 208 -13.98 4.74 -38.59
N ALA A 209 -12.93 5.56 -38.43
CA ALA A 209 -12.52 6.52 -39.46
C ALA A 209 -12.07 5.83 -40.75
N ALA A 210 -11.38 4.69 -40.65
CA ALA A 210 -10.99 3.88 -41.80
C ALA A 210 -12.21 3.29 -42.52
N LEU A 211 -13.18 2.73 -41.78
CA LEU A 211 -14.44 2.21 -42.31
C LEU A 211 -15.25 3.28 -43.04
N VAL A 212 -15.45 4.45 -42.43
CA VAL A 212 -16.14 5.58 -43.07
C VAL A 212 -15.44 6.01 -44.36
N SER A 213 -14.10 6.02 -44.35
CA SER A 213 -13.31 6.36 -45.53
C SER A 213 -13.51 5.35 -46.68
N VAL A 214 -13.58 4.05 -46.35
CA VAL A 214 -13.83 2.98 -47.34
C VAL A 214 -15.26 3.08 -47.88
N LEU A 215 -16.25 3.24 -47.02
CA LEU A 215 -17.65 3.38 -47.43
C LEU A 215 -17.85 4.58 -48.36
N LYS A 216 -17.28 5.74 -48.02
CA LYS A 216 -17.34 6.94 -48.88
C LYS A 216 -16.67 6.73 -50.23
N ALA A 217 -15.54 6.02 -50.26
CA ALA A 217 -14.84 5.72 -51.50
C ALA A 217 -15.63 4.76 -52.42
N ASN A 218 -16.37 3.81 -51.83
CA ASN A 218 -17.23 2.90 -52.58
C ASN A 218 -18.51 3.60 -53.06
N TYR A 219 -19.12 4.47 -52.25
CA TYR A 219 -20.30 5.24 -52.64
C TYR A 219 -20.04 6.20 -53.82
N LEU A 220 -18.84 6.80 -53.89
CA LEU A 220 -18.45 7.69 -55.00
C LEU A 220 -18.06 6.94 -56.29
N ARG A 221 -18.00 5.60 -56.26
CA ARG A 221 -17.61 4.76 -57.41
C ARG A 221 -18.80 4.01 -58.04
N GLY A 222 -19.92 3.92 -57.34
CA GLY A 222 -21.21 3.47 -57.90
C GLY A 222 -21.97 4.66 -58.45
#